data_AF-A0A958DG99-F1
#
_entry.id   AF-A0A958DG99-F1
#
_cell.length_a   1.000
_cell.length_b   1.000
_cell.length_c   1.000
_cell.angle_alpha   90.00
_cell.angle_beta   90.00
_cell.angle_gamma   90.00
#
_symmetry.space_group_name_H-M   'P 1'
#
loop_
_entity.id
_entity.type
_entity.pdbx_description
1 polymer ?
#
loop_
_entity_poly.entity_id
_entity_poly.type
_entity_poly.pdbx_seq_one_letter_code
_entity_poly.pdbx_strand_id
1 'polypeptide(L)'
;YLQRGKGSHVWDVDGNEYLDYNAGIGPISLGYRYDVVDSAIKKQLDDGITFSLVHPLEVEVSELIREVVPNAESVRFGKTGAEVTSAAVRLARAFTGRDKVLCCGYHGWHDWYIGVSSRDAGVPEATKALVNTFNYNDLDSVEAALDETVACVILEPMTFDFPQDDFLHKLQWLCQRNGTLLIFDEMWTGF
;
A
#
# COMPACT_ATOMS: atom_id res chain seq x y z
N TYR A 1 4.77 -19.45 -19.81
CA TYR A 1 5.42 -19.24 -18.50
C TYR A 1 6.68 -18.43 -18.72
N LEU A 2 6.96 -17.41 -17.90
CA LEU A 2 8.26 -16.73 -17.93
C LEU A 2 9.34 -17.59 -17.26
N GLN A 3 10.53 -17.63 -17.84
CA GLN A 3 11.69 -18.39 -17.34
C GLN A 3 12.76 -17.48 -16.74
N ARG A 4 13.04 -16.32 -17.36
CA ARG A 4 14.05 -15.37 -16.86
C ARG A 4 13.72 -13.93 -17.29
N GLY A 5 14.34 -12.97 -16.61
CA GLY A 5 14.32 -11.56 -16.99
C GLY A 5 15.68 -10.88 -16.79
N LYS A 6 15.94 -9.80 -17.53
CA LYS A 6 17.11 -8.91 -17.41
C LYS A 6 16.75 -7.55 -18.01
N GLY A 7 17.00 -6.47 -17.26
CA GLY A 7 16.58 -5.13 -17.67
C GLY A 7 15.05 -5.09 -17.85
N SER A 8 14.59 -4.53 -18.98
CA SER A 8 13.17 -4.46 -19.35
C SER A 8 12.66 -5.70 -20.11
N HIS A 9 13.48 -6.75 -20.23
CA HIS A 9 13.17 -7.91 -21.08
C HIS A 9 12.89 -9.16 -20.23
N VAL A 10 11.97 -9.98 -20.73
CA VAL A 10 11.63 -11.30 -20.18
C VAL A 10 11.65 -12.35 -21.29
N TRP A 11 11.98 -13.59 -20.92
CA TRP A 11 11.99 -14.72 -21.83
C TRP A 11 11.09 -15.81 -21.28
N ASP A 12 10.23 -16.36 -22.14
CA ASP A 12 9.41 -17.51 -21.80
C ASP A 12 10.18 -18.83 -21.90
N VAL A 13 9.54 -19.92 -21.48
CA VAL A 13 10.12 -21.28 -21.49
C VAL A 13 10.37 -21.83 -22.89
N ASP A 14 9.79 -21.24 -23.93
CA ASP A 14 9.98 -21.61 -25.33
C ASP A 14 11.06 -20.77 -26.02
N GLY A 15 11.66 -19.82 -25.28
CA GLY A 15 12.75 -18.96 -25.74
C GLY A 15 12.30 -17.67 -26.42
N ASN A 16 11.00 -17.36 -26.44
CA ASN A 16 10.53 -16.09 -26.98
C ASN A 16 10.87 -14.95 -26.02
N GLU A 17 11.24 -13.79 -26.57
CA GLU A 17 11.61 -12.59 -25.82
C GLU A 17 10.52 -11.52 -25.93
N TYR A 18 10.25 -10.85 -24.82
CA TYR A 18 9.26 -9.78 -24.72
C TYR A 18 9.83 -8.57 -23.97
N LEU A 19 9.40 -7.38 -24.38
CA LEU A 19 9.46 -6.20 -23.51
C LEU A 19 8.36 -6.31 -22.46
N ASP A 20 8.72 -6.20 -21.19
CA ASP A 20 7.75 -6.30 -20.09
C ASP A 20 7.44 -4.92 -19.51
N TYR A 21 6.26 -4.40 -19.86
CA TYR A 21 5.72 -3.17 -19.31
C TYR A 21 4.95 -3.38 -18.00
N ASN A 22 4.66 -4.63 -17.60
CA ASN A 22 4.01 -4.91 -16.33
C ASN A 22 5.00 -4.90 -15.17
N ALA A 23 6.25 -5.28 -15.42
CA ALA A 23 7.34 -5.22 -14.43
C ALA A 23 6.97 -5.87 -13.07
N GLY A 24 6.36 -7.06 -13.12
CA GLY A 24 5.89 -7.75 -11.91
C GLY A 24 4.71 -7.09 -11.21
N ILE A 25 3.94 -6.27 -11.91
CA ILE A 25 2.86 -5.42 -11.38
C ILE A 25 3.44 -4.29 -10.51
N GLY A 26 4.51 -3.63 -10.99
CA GLY A 26 5.12 -2.46 -10.35
C GLY A 26 6.53 -2.64 -9.74
N PRO A 27 6.81 -3.63 -8.87
CA PRO A 27 8.00 -3.63 -7.99
C PRO A 27 9.34 -3.77 -8.72
N ILE A 28 9.34 -4.09 -10.01
CA ILE A 28 10.57 -4.23 -10.81
C ILE A 28 10.91 -2.89 -11.49
N SER A 29 10.86 -1.79 -10.74
CA SER A 29 11.09 -0.42 -11.23
C SER A 29 12.52 -0.19 -11.75
N LEU A 30 13.51 -0.89 -11.18
CA LEU A 30 14.91 -0.88 -11.63
C LEU A 30 15.22 -1.91 -12.73
N GLY A 31 14.21 -2.65 -13.20
CA GLY A 31 14.38 -3.73 -14.17
C GLY A 31 14.82 -5.06 -13.53
N TYR A 32 14.59 -6.15 -14.26
CA TYR A 32 14.92 -7.50 -13.81
C TYR A 32 16.43 -7.67 -13.67
N ARG A 33 16.87 -8.36 -12.61
CA ARG A 33 18.28 -8.67 -12.34
C ARG A 33 19.18 -7.44 -12.43
N TYR A 34 18.78 -6.38 -11.72
CA TYR A 34 19.60 -5.19 -11.58
C TYR A 34 20.82 -5.51 -10.71
N ASP A 35 22.03 -5.38 -11.28
CA ASP A 35 23.23 -6.00 -10.72
C ASP A 35 23.59 -5.49 -9.31
N VAL A 36 23.24 -4.25 -8.99
CA VAL A 36 23.45 -3.66 -7.65
C VAL A 36 22.59 -4.36 -6.60
N VAL A 37 21.30 -4.59 -6.89
CA VAL A 37 20.36 -5.26 -5.98
C VAL A 37 20.70 -6.74 -5.85
N ASP A 38 20.93 -7.44 -6.96
CA ASP A 38 21.31 -8.87 -6.95
C ASP A 38 22.60 -9.09 -6.14
N SER A 39 23.58 -8.20 -6.26
CA SER A 39 24.85 -8.31 -5.53
C SER A 39 24.67 -8.05 -4.02
N ALA A 40 23.83 -7.08 -3.64
CA ALA A 40 23.51 -6.82 -2.24
C ALA A 40 22.80 -8.02 -1.58
N ILE A 41 21.84 -8.63 -2.28
CA ILE A 41 21.14 -9.84 -1.81
C ILE A 41 22.13 -11.00 -1.63
N LYS A 42 22.99 -11.26 -2.63
CA LYS A 42 24.00 -12.32 -2.55
C LYS A 42 24.95 -12.14 -1.39
N LYS A 43 25.40 -10.91 -1.14
CA LYS A 43 26.26 -10.60 0.00
C LYS A 43 25.54 -10.84 1.33
N GLN A 44 24.28 -10.41 1.46
CA GLN A 44 23.51 -10.63 2.69
C GLN A 44 23.26 -12.12 2.98
N LEU A 45 23.16 -12.96 1.94
CA LEU A 45 23.00 -14.41 2.11
C LEU A 45 24.18 -15.06 2.85
N ASP A 46 25.38 -14.48 2.79
CA ASP A 46 26.55 -14.98 3.52
C ASP A 46 26.42 -14.74 5.04
N ASP A 47 25.67 -13.73 5.46
CA ASP A 47 25.45 -13.35 6.86
C ASP A 47 24.15 -13.93 7.45
N GLY A 48 23.20 -14.31 6.60
CA GLY A 48 21.87 -14.81 6.96
C GLY A 48 20.74 -13.82 6.66
N ILE A 49 19.49 -14.31 6.55
CA ILE A 49 18.35 -13.54 6.02
C ILE A 49 17.23 -13.25 7.03
N THR A 50 17.23 -13.88 8.20
CA THR A 50 16.21 -13.68 9.23
C THR A 50 16.79 -14.02 10.59
N PHE A 51 16.64 -13.10 11.54
CA PHE A 51 17.19 -13.21 12.88
C PHE A 51 16.10 -12.99 13.92
N SER A 52 16.31 -13.48 15.15
CA SER A 52 15.39 -13.28 16.28
C SER A 52 15.47 -11.89 16.90
N LEU A 53 16.48 -11.09 16.53
CA LEU A 53 16.75 -9.74 17.02
C LEU A 53 16.91 -8.79 15.84
N VAL A 54 16.84 -7.48 16.13
CA VAL A 54 16.99 -6.42 15.13
C VAL A 54 18.34 -6.48 14.43
N HIS A 55 18.36 -6.18 13.13
CA HIS A 55 19.55 -6.14 12.31
C HIS A 55 19.86 -4.67 11.91
N PRO A 56 21.15 -4.25 11.82
CA PRO A 56 21.49 -2.87 11.46
C PRO A 56 20.83 -2.36 10.16
N LEU A 57 20.70 -3.21 9.15
CA LEU A 57 20.00 -2.87 7.90
C LEU A 57 18.54 -2.41 8.11
N GLU A 58 17.84 -2.90 9.13
CA GLU A 58 16.49 -2.43 9.44
C GLU A 58 16.51 -0.95 9.85
N VAL A 59 17.53 -0.53 10.60
CA VAL A 59 17.72 0.86 11.04
C VAL A 59 18.12 1.72 9.85
N GLU A 60 19.12 1.30 9.08
CA GLU A 60 19.61 2.04 7.90
C GLU A 60 18.48 2.29 6.88
N VAL A 61 17.67 1.28 6.58
CA VAL A 61 16.53 1.43 5.66
C VAL A 61 15.43 2.30 6.26
N SER A 62 15.20 2.21 7.58
CA SER A 62 14.22 3.09 8.25
C SER A 62 14.65 4.56 8.20
N GLU A 63 15.93 4.85 8.40
CA GLU A 63 16.48 6.21 8.28
C GLU A 63 16.34 6.74 6.85
N LEU A 64 16.69 5.91 5.85
CA LEU A 64 16.52 6.28 4.45
C LEU A 64 15.05 6.59 4.10
N ILE A 65 14.10 5.76 4.56
CA ILE A 65 12.67 6.00 4.35
C ILE A 65 12.24 7.35 4.94
N ARG A 66 12.70 7.68 6.16
CA ARG A 66 12.40 8.97 6.79
C ARG A 66 12.98 10.17 6.05
N GLU A 67 14.09 9.98 5.34
CA GLU A 67 14.69 11.03 4.51
C GLU A 67 13.93 11.26 3.21
N VAL A 68 13.42 10.19 2.57
CA VAL A 68 12.81 10.28 1.22
C VAL A 68 11.29 10.41 1.24
N VAL A 69 10.61 9.93 2.28
CA VAL A 69 9.15 10.05 2.43
C VAL A 69 8.83 11.25 3.32
N PRO A 70 8.21 12.32 2.77
CA PRO A 70 7.87 13.50 3.55
C PRO A 70 6.99 13.15 4.76
N ASN A 71 7.32 13.72 5.91
CA ASN A 71 6.59 13.53 7.18
C ASN A 71 6.58 12.08 7.72
N ALA A 72 7.42 11.18 7.21
CA ALA A 72 7.62 9.87 7.83
C ALA A 72 8.45 10.02 9.12
N GLU A 73 7.80 9.89 10.28
CA GLU A 73 8.47 10.00 11.59
C GLU A 73 8.91 8.64 12.15
N SER A 74 8.23 7.57 11.77
CA SER A 74 8.48 6.21 12.26
C SER A 74 8.11 5.20 11.19
N VAL A 75 8.82 4.07 11.16
CA VAL A 75 8.68 3.04 10.13
C VAL A 75 8.44 1.69 10.80
N ARG A 76 7.54 0.89 10.21
CA ARG A 76 7.33 -0.50 10.58
C ARG A 76 7.24 -1.34 9.30
N PHE A 77 8.08 -2.36 9.20
CA PHE A 77 8.07 -3.27 8.05
C PHE A 77 7.00 -4.36 8.19
N GLY A 78 6.29 -4.61 7.09
CA GLY A 78 5.46 -5.80 6.88
C GLY A 78 6.01 -6.64 5.72
N LYS A 79 5.47 -7.85 5.51
CA LYS A 79 5.91 -8.72 4.40
C LYS A 79 5.18 -8.42 3.10
N THR A 80 3.97 -7.86 3.17
CA THR A 80 3.15 -7.58 2.00
C THR A 80 2.37 -6.27 2.16
N GLY A 81 1.91 -5.70 1.04
CA GLY A 81 1.03 -4.53 1.03
C GLY A 81 -0.24 -4.75 1.85
N ALA A 82 -0.88 -5.91 1.66
CA ALA A 82 -2.11 -6.25 2.37
C ALA A 82 -1.93 -6.30 3.90
N GLU A 83 -0.75 -6.72 4.38
CA GLU A 83 -0.44 -6.72 5.82
C GLU A 83 -0.28 -5.30 6.36
N VAL A 84 0.47 -4.44 5.67
CA VAL A 84 0.72 -3.07 6.14
C VAL A 84 -0.54 -2.20 6.09
N THR A 85 -1.41 -2.37 5.09
CA THR A 85 -2.71 -1.68 5.05
C THR A 85 -3.62 -2.13 6.20
N SER A 86 -3.63 -3.43 6.51
CA SER A 86 -4.37 -3.97 7.66
C SER A 86 -3.81 -3.49 8.99
N ALA A 87 -2.48 -3.35 9.11
CA ALA A 87 -1.84 -2.78 10.28
C ALA A 87 -2.17 -1.29 10.44
N ALA A 88 -2.18 -0.52 9.35
CA ALA A 88 -2.54 0.90 9.34
C ALA A 88 -3.99 1.11 9.76
N VAL A 89 -4.94 0.33 9.22
CA VAL A 89 -6.35 0.36 9.64
C VAL A 89 -6.49 -0.01 11.12
N ARG A 90 -5.79 -1.04 11.59
CA ARG A 90 -5.82 -1.43 13.01
C ARG A 90 -5.27 -0.33 13.91
N LEU A 91 -4.17 0.30 13.52
CA LEU A 91 -3.60 1.44 14.25
C LEU A 91 -4.57 2.61 14.30
N ALA A 92 -5.23 2.94 13.18
CA ALA A 92 -6.20 4.03 13.13
C ALA A 92 -7.40 3.78 14.06
N ARG A 93 -7.94 2.56 14.07
CA ARG A 93 -9.00 2.16 15.01
C ARG A 93 -8.54 2.29 16.47
N ALA A 94 -7.35 1.77 16.77
CA ALA A 94 -6.80 1.84 18.12
C ALA A 94 -6.52 3.28 18.59
N PHE A 95 -6.06 4.15 17.70
CA PHE A 95 -5.76 5.55 18.00
C PHE A 95 -7.03 6.39 18.19
N THR A 96 -8.02 6.21 17.29
CA THR A 96 -9.25 7.03 17.30
C THR A 96 -10.33 6.49 18.23
N GLY A 97 -10.28 5.19 18.58
CA GLY A 97 -11.36 4.50 19.31
C GLY A 97 -12.62 4.28 18.47
N ARG A 98 -12.51 4.37 17.14
CA ARG A 98 -13.62 4.28 16.17
C ARG A 98 -13.48 3.01 15.34
N ASP A 99 -14.58 2.53 14.78
CA ASP A 99 -14.61 1.24 14.09
C ASP A 99 -14.66 1.32 12.56
N LYS A 100 -15.32 2.35 11.99
CA LYS A 100 -15.57 2.37 10.55
C LYS A 100 -14.32 2.78 9.76
N VAL A 101 -14.21 2.24 8.55
CA VAL A 101 -13.19 2.61 7.55
C VAL A 101 -13.91 3.10 6.31
N LEU A 102 -13.41 4.18 5.72
CA LEU A 102 -13.87 4.69 4.44
C LEU A 102 -12.74 4.49 3.42
N CYS A 103 -12.96 3.74 2.35
CA CYS A 103 -11.88 3.39 1.42
C CYS A 103 -12.20 3.65 -0.06
N CYS A 104 -11.15 3.86 -0.85
CA CYS A 104 -11.19 3.97 -2.30
C CYS A 104 -9.91 3.41 -2.93
N GLY A 105 -10.04 2.47 -3.87
CA GLY A 105 -8.91 1.79 -4.49
C GLY A 105 -8.79 0.33 -4.02
N TYR A 106 -7.62 -0.28 -4.22
CA TYR A 106 -7.32 -1.65 -3.83
C TYR A 106 -6.28 -1.74 -2.71
N HIS A 107 -6.66 -2.34 -1.57
CA HIS A 107 -5.81 -2.36 -0.37
C HIS A 107 -5.45 -3.78 0.10
N GLY A 108 -5.50 -4.76 -0.81
CA GLY A 108 -5.18 -6.16 -0.52
C GLY A 108 -6.40 -7.08 -0.51
N TRP A 109 -6.30 -8.22 0.18
CA TRP A 109 -7.35 -9.26 0.16
C TRP A 109 -7.91 -9.59 1.56
N HIS A 110 -7.48 -8.89 2.60
CA HIS A 110 -7.95 -9.11 3.96
C HIS A 110 -9.42 -8.70 4.11
N ASP A 111 -10.12 -9.35 5.05
CA ASP A 111 -11.57 -9.27 5.26
C ASP A 111 -12.14 -7.86 5.27
N TRP A 112 -11.46 -6.91 5.94
CA TRP A 112 -11.95 -5.54 6.04
C TRP A 112 -12.10 -4.89 4.66
N TYR A 113 -11.16 -5.12 3.74
CA TYR A 113 -11.20 -4.53 2.41
C TYR A 113 -12.02 -5.40 1.45
N ILE A 114 -11.76 -6.72 1.40
CA ILE A 114 -12.42 -7.58 0.40
C ILE A 114 -13.93 -7.65 0.64
N GLY A 115 -14.38 -7.40 1.87
CA GLY A 115 -15.79 -7.31 2.27
C GLY A 115 -16.61 -6.25 1.52
N VAL A 116 -15.97 -5.25 0.91
CA VAL A 116 -16.64 -4.24 0.06
C VAL A 116 -16.35 -4.41 -1.44
N SER A 117 -15.73 -5.53 -1.82
CA SER A 117 -15.47 -5.88 -3.22
C SER A 117 -16.52 -6.86 -3.76
N SER A 118 -16.48 -7.13 -5.07
CA SER A 118 -17.32 -8.17 -5.68
C SER A 118 -16.92 -9.61 -5.33
N ARG A 119 -15.86 -9.80 -4.52
CA ARG A 119 -15.32 -11.11 -4.12
C ARG A 119 -15.35 -11.29 -2.59
N ASP A 120 -16.44 -10.87 -1.97
CA ASP A 120 -16.65 -10.80 -0.52
C ASP A 120 -17.17 -12.11 0.13
N ALA A 121 -17.34 -13.17 -0.67
CA ALA A 121 -17.80 -14.46 -0.17
C ALA A 121 -16.86 -14.99 0.92
N GLY A 122 -17.43 -15.33 2.08
CA GLY A 122 -16.69 -15.80 3.26
C GLY A 122 -16.37 -14.71 4.29
N VAL A 123 -16.59 -13.42 3.97
CA VAL A 123 -16.46 -12.33 4.95
C VAL A 123 -17.75 -12.21 5.76
N PRO A 124 -17.71 -12.16 7.11
CA PRO A 124 -18.89 -11.93 7.93
C PRO A 124 -19.54 -10.57 7.69
N GLU A 125 -20.87 -10.49 7.71
CA GLU A 125 -21.61 -9.22 7.55
C GLU A 125 -21.22 -8.17 8.61
N ALA A 126 -20.89 -8.62 9.83
CA ALA A 126 -20.40 -7.73 10.88
C ALA A 126 -19.08 -7.04 10.51
N THR A 127 -18.23 -7.69 9.69
CA THR A 127 -16.99 -7.07 9.19
C THR A 127 -17.28 -6.12 8.02
N LYS A 128 -18.18 -6.52 7.10
CA LYS A 128 -18.57 -5.70 5.96
C LYS A 128 -19.22 -4.38 6.39
N ALA A 129 -20.07 -4.43 7.41
CA ALA A 129 -20.77 -3.27 7.95
C ALA A 129 -19.84 -2.18 8.54
N LEU A 130 -18.55 -2.50 8.74
CA LEU A 130 -17.54 -1.55 9.24
C LEU A 130 -16.81 -0.81 8.13
N VAL A 131 -17.10 -1.07 6.85
CA VAL A 131 -16.35 -0.48 5.74
C VAL A 131 -17.30 0.08 4.71
N ASN A 132 -17.09 1.36 4.38
CA ASN A 132 -17.81 2.08 3.35
C ASN A 132 -16.84 2.49 2.24
N THR A 133 -17.37 2.76 1.05
CA THR A 133 -16.58 3.22 -0.10
C THR A 133 -16.98 4.63 -0.52
N PHE A 134 -16.06 5.33 -1.16
CA PHE A 134 -16.30 6.60 -1.85
C PHE A 134 -15.65 6.58 -3.23
N ASN A 135 -15.95 7.58 -4.06
CA ASN A 135 -15.38 7.69 -5.40
C ASN A 135 -14.15 8.60 -5.40
N TYR A 136 -13.09 8.19 -6.09
CA TYR A 136 -11.89 9.02 -6.28
C TYR A 136 -12.25 10.32 -7.03
N ASN A 137 -11.63 11.45 -6.66
CA ASN A 137 -11.93 12.79 -7.18
C ASN A 137 -13.37 13.32 -6.94
N ASP A 138 -14.17 12.66 -6.10
CA ASP A 138 -15.55 13.07 -5.78
C ASP A 138 -15.65 13.36 -4.27
N LEU A 139 -15.40 14.62 -3.89
CA LEU A 139 -15.42 15.03 -2.48
C LEU A 139 -16.83 14.93 -1.88
N ASP A 140 -17.88 15.14 -2.67
CA ASP A 140 -19.26 15.03 -2.19
C ASP A 140 -19.57 13.58 -1.76
N SER A 141 -19.04 12.59 -2.47
CA SER A 141 -19.15 11.18 -2.05
C SER A 141 -18.41 10.88 -0.74
N VAL A 142 -17.29 11.57 -0.47
CA VAL A 142 -16.58 11.46 0.81
C VAL A 142 -17.42 12.08 1.92
N GLU A 143 -17.92 13.30 1.73
CA GLU A 143 -18.74 13.99 2.73
C GLU A 143 -20.02 13.22 3.07
N ALA A 144 -20.64 12.57 2.07
CA ALA A 144 -21.83 11.75 2.29
C ALA A 144 -21.56 10.47 3.10
N ALA A 145 -20.34 9.93 3.05
CA ALA A 145 -19.96 8.67 3.69
C ALA A 145 -19.18 8.85 5.00
N LEU A 146 -18.66 10.06 5.26
CA LEU A 146 -17.85 10.38 6.43
C LEU A 146 -18.73 10.80 7.61
N ASP A 147 -18.62 10.08 8.72
CA ASP A 147 -19.26 10.40 9.99
C ASP A 147 -18.25 10.34 11.16
N GLU A 148 -18.68 10.70 12.37
CA GLU A 148 -17.84 10.70 13.57
C GLU A 148 -17.38 9.31 14.03
N THR A 149 -17.91 8.24 13.44
CA THR A 149 -17.56 6.84 13.73
C THR A 149 -16.50 6.28 12.77
N VAL A 150 -16.02 7.09 11.81
CA VAL A 150 -14.94 6.72 10.88
C VAL A 150 -13.57 6.95 11.51
N ALA A 151 -12.82 5.86 11.67
CA ALA A 151 -11.46 5.82 12.20
C ALA A 151 -10.44 6.34 11.18
N CYS A 152 -10.54 5.88 9.94
CA CYS A 152 -9.68 6.33 8.85
C CYS A 152 -10.39 6.40 7.51
N VAL A 153 -9.87 7.30 6.68
CA VAL A 153 -10.00 7.24 5.23
C VAL A 153 -8.70 6.65 4.68
N ILE A 154 -8.81 5.64 3.82
CA ILE A 154 -7.66 5.04 3.12
C ILE A 154 -7.87 5.10 1.60
N LEU A 155 -6.87 5.55 0.86
CA LEU A 155 -6.88 5.57 -0.59
C LEU A 155 -5.48 5.48 -1.19
N GLU A 156 -5.43 5.01 -2.43
CA GLU A 156 -4.25 5.19 -3.29
C GLU A 156 -4.21 6.67 -3.74
N PRO A 157 -3.09 7.40 -3.57
CA PRO A 157 -3.03 8.82 -3.96
C PRO A 157 -3.24 9.05 -5.45
N MET A 158 -2.87 8.07 -6.29
CA MET A 158 -3.07 8.05 -7.73
C MET A 158 -2.98 6.59 -8.21
N THR A 159 -3.88 6.19 -9.11
CA THR A 159 -3.85 4.85 -9.76
C THR A 159 -3.84 5.00 -11.28
N PHE A 160 -4.93 5.53 -11.83
CA PHE A 160 -5.10 5.76 -13.26
C PHE A 160 -5.29 7.24 -13.57
N ASP A 161 -6.00 7.95 -12.70
CA ASP A 161 -6.28 9.37 -12.83
C ASP A 161 -5.44 10.19 -11.84
N PHE A 162 -4.97 11.34 -12.28
CA PHE A 162 -4.36 12.31 -11.37
C PHE A 162 -5.41 12.93 -10.44
N PRO A 163 -5.03 13.35 -9.23
CA PRO A 163 -5.92 14.11 -8.36
C PRO A 163 -6.30 15.43 -9.05
N GLN A 164 -7.59 15.75 -9.05
CA GLN A 164 -8.17 16.93 -9.67
C GLN A 164 -8.67 17.90 -8.60
N ASP A 165 -8.79 19.19 -8.96
CA ASP A 165 -9.42 20.21 -8.11
C ASP A 165 -8.96 20.20 -6.65
N ASP A 166 -7.67 19.96 -6.43
CA ASP A 166 -7.04 19.91 -5.11
C ASP A 166 -7.62 18.82 -4.17
N PHE A 167 -8.12 17.73 -4.75
CA PHE A 167 -8.85 16.66 -4.06
C PHE A 167 -8.12 16.13 -2.82
N LEU A 168 -6.83 15.80 -2.91
CA LEU A 168 -6.08 15.22 -1.79
C LEU A 168 -5.93 16.20 -0.61
N HIS A 169 -5.73 17.50 -0.88
CA HIS A 169 -5.65 18.50 0.18
C HIS A 169 -7.02 18.77 0.82
N LYS A 170 -8.09 18.82 0.01
CA LYS A 170 -9.45 18.93 0.52
C LYS A 170 -9.83 17.71 1.38
N LEU A 171 -9.44 16.51 0.95
CA LEU A 171 -9.65 15.27 1.68
C LEU A 171 -8.88 15.27 3.01
N GLN A 172 -7.61 15.70 3.01
CA GLN A 172 -6.81 15.87 4.21
C GLN A 172 -7.49 16.82 5.20
N TRP A 173 -7.94 17.98 4.73
CA TRP A 173 -8.61 18.97 5.56
C TRP A 173 -9.91 18.41 6.17
N LEU A 174 -10.70 17.70 5.36
CA LEU A 174 -11.95 17.09 5.81
C LEU A 174 -11.70 16.02 6.90
N CYS A 175 -10.72 15.14 6.68
CA CYS A 175 -10.32 14.12 7.66
C CYS A 175 -9.87 14.77 8.97
N GLN A 176 -9.00 15.79 8.89
CA GLN A 176 -8.51 16.52 10.05
C GLN A 176 -9.64 17.18 10.85
N ARG A 177 -10.61 17.81 10.17
CA ARG A 177 -11.78 18.43 10.82
C ARG A 177 -12.66 17.40 11.53
N ASN A 178 -12.80 16.18 11.00
CA ASN A 178 -13.58 15.10 11.61
C ASN A 178 -12.81 14.32 12.70
N GLY A 179 -11.50 14.53 12.83
CA GLY A 179 -10.64 13.71 13.68
C GLY A 179 -10.44 12.29 13.15
N THR A 180 -10.62 12.09 11.84
CA THR A 180 -10.38 10.84 11.13
C THR A 180 -8.95 10.83 10.59
N LEU A 181 -8.25 9.70 10.67
CA LEU A 181 -6.91 9.58 10.08
C LEU A 181 -6.99 9.42 8.57
N LEU A 182 -6.12 10.12 7.84
CA LEU A 182 -5.93 9.90 6.40
C LEU A 182 -4.73 8.96 6.18
N ILE A 183 -4.95 7.87 5.45
CA ILE A 183 -3.93 6.88 5.10
C ILE A 183 -3.75 6.91 3.58
N PHE A 184 -2.55 7.24 3.13
CA PHE A 184 -2.17 7.07 1.74
C PHE A 184 -1.57 5.67 1.54
N ASP A 185 -2.24 4.87 0.72
CA ASP A 185 -1.74 3.59 0.23
C ASP A 185 -0.82 3.87 -0.97
N GLU A 186 0.48 3.99 -0.69
CA GLU A 186 1.51 4.28 -1.69
C GLU A 186 2.19 3.01 -2.21
N MET A 187 1.52 1.86 -2.21
CA MET A 187 2.09 0.60 -2.71
C MET A 187 2.45 0.66 -4.21
N TRP A 188 1.81 1.55 -4.97
CA TRP A 188 2.10 1.82 -6.39
C TRP A 188 2.82 3.16 -6.62
N THR A 189 2.44 4.20 -5.89
CA THR A 189 2.99 5.56 -6.08
C THR A 189 4.33 5.76 -5.38
N GLY A 190 4.61 4.97 -4.34
CA GLY A 190 5.89 4.90 -3.67
C GLY A 190 6.90 4.06 -4.46
N PHE A 191 8.17 4.46 -4.36
CA PHE A 191 9.35 3.97 -5.08
C PHE A 191 9.41 2.47 -5.42
#